data_AF-A0A090QYK8-F1
#
_entry.id   AF-A0A090QYK8-F1
#
_cell.length_a   1.000
_cell.length_b   1.000
_cell.length_c   1.000
_cell.angle_alpha   90.00
_cell.angle_beta   90.00
_cell.angle_gamma   90.00
#
_symmetry.space_group_name_H-M   'P 1'
#
loop_
_entity.id
_entity.type
_entity.pdbx_description
1 polymer ?
#
loop_
_entity_poly.entity_id
_entity_poly.type
_entity_poly.pdbx_seq_one_letter_code
_entity_poly.pdbx_strand_id
1 'polypeptide(L)'
;MVSDDNAQAALTAEVAKKLDKTATAVNSLKLEGKSKSEVITEARNGLATVSQAQNMANSAENNAKADAASKYLPKGATAVNSDKLGNVAPSGYHRATRDLLSGGVTTTETLMSWLQSQGAFDFAAWSCRCSWSYADNGNIPDSETTCGTIPLAGAVIDVYGALGRCTVVITTATTSSDANAKKQSRFTYVDNGDAYSPGWVRDFNTANPPSTSDVTGRIDFGRI
;
A
#
# COMPACT_ATOMS: atom_id res chain seq x y z
N MET A 1 -0.97 9.45 38.56
CA MET A 1 -1.79 8.28 38.95
C MET A 1 -3.12 8.85 39.41
N VAL A 2 -4.02 9.09 38.46
CA VAL A 2 -5.13 8.17 38.14
C VAL A 2 -5.91 7.86 39.42
N SER A 3 -6.95 8.65 39.68
CA SER A 3 -8.13 8.14 40.36
C SER A 3 -9.22 8.05 39.30
N ASP A 4 -9.26 6.89 38.68
CA ASP A 4 -10.48 6.34 38.11
C ASP A 4 -11.53 6.36 39.23
N ASP A 5 -12.52 7.24 39.12
CA ASP A 5 -13.81 7.09 39.77
C ASP A 5 -14.85 7.73 38.87
N ASN A 6 -15.13 7.02 37.77
CA ASN A 6 -16.34 7.17 36.99
C ASN A 6 -17.54 6.71 37.86
N ALA A 7 -17.83 7.46 38.92
CA ALA A 7 -19.02 7.27 39.71
C ALA A 7 -20.16 7.94 38.96
N GLN A 8 -20.69 7.21 37.98
CA GLN A 8 -22.04 7.39 37.48
C GLN A 8 -22.94 7.28 38.71
N ALA A 9 -23.25 8.42 39.33
CA ALA A 9 -24.03 8.49 40.55
C ALA A 9 -25.42 7.95 40.21
N ALA A 10 -25.61 6.66 40.43
CA ALA A 10 -26.91 6.03 40.45
C ALA A 10 -27.78 6.92 41.34
N LEU A 11 -28.93 7.34 40.82
CA LEU A 11 -29.91 8.12 41.53
C LEU A 11 -30.46 7.24 42.68
N THR A 12 -29.70 7.12 43.76
CA THR A 12 -30.08 6.36 44.93
C THR A 12 -31.25 7.09 45.60
N ALA A 13 -32.19 6.33 46.15
CA ALA A 13 -33.40 6.85 46.78
C ALA A 13 -33.14 7.91 47.87
N GLU A 14 -31.90 8.02 48.34
CA GLU A 14 -31.43 9.00 49.31
C GLU A 14 -31.28 10.42 48.75
N VAL A 15 -31.01 10.60 47.45
CA VAL A 15 -31.00 11.91 46.78
C VAL A 15 -32.40 12.34 46.35
N ALA A 16 -33.32 11.39 46.15
CA ALA A 16 -34.75 11.64 45.97
C ALA A 16 -35.46 11.90 47.32
N LYS A 17 -34.87 12.72 48.18
CA LYS A 17 -35.42 13.10 49.48
C LYS A 17 -36.77 13.78 49.21
N LYS A 18 -37.88 13.10 49.52
CA LYS A 18 -39.22 13.70 49.47
C LYS A 18 -39.16 15.00 50.28
N LEU A 19 -39.53 16.11 49.66
CA LEU A 19 -39.62 17.41 50.33
C LEU A 19 -40.48 17.22 51.59
N ASP A 20 -39.94 17.65 52.74
CA ASP A 20 -40.69 17.71 54.00
C ASP A 20 -42.00 18.51 53.75
N LYS A 21 -43.10 18.10 54.39
CA LYS A 21 -44.39 18.80 54.31
C LYS A 21 -44.31 20.27 54.73
N THR A 22 -43.23 20.67 55.42
CA THR A 22 -42.93 22.05 55.82
C THR A 22 -41.85 22.73 54.97
N ALA A 23 -41.26 22.04 53.99
CA ALA A 23 -40.20 22.60 53.16
C ALA A 23 -40.73 23.74 52.29
N THR A 24 -40.22 24.95 52.53
CA THR A 24 -40.42 26.11 51.66
C THR A 24 -39.45 26.07 50.50
N ALA A 25 -39.83 26.64 49.36
CA ALA A 25 -38.96 26.71 48.19
C ALA A 25 -37.69 27.49 48.52
N VAL A 26 -36.53 26.93 48.17
CA VAL A 26 -35.19 27.50 48.42
C VAL A 26 -35.03 28.90 47.80
N ASN A 27 -35.89 29.27 46.84
CA ASN A 27 -35.93 30.61 46.26
C ASN A 27 -37.39 30.99 45.95
N SER A 28 -38.11 31.50 46.95
CA SER A 28 -39.52 31.92 46.83
C SER A 28 -39.76 32.97 45.73
N LEU A 29 -38.75 33.79 45.42
CA LEU A 29 -38.79 34.78 44.33
C LEU A 29 -39.05 34.16 42.95
N LYS A 30 -38.66 32.89 42.73
CA LYS A 30 -38.93 32.18 41.46
C LYS A 30 -40.38 31.71 41.31
N LEU A 31 -41.17 31.79 42.37
CA LEU A 31 -42.58 31.40 42.43
C LEU A 31 -43.52 32.60 42.48
N GLU A 32 -43.02 33.79 42.82
CA GLU A 32 -43.79 35.02 42.88
C GLU A 32 -44.39 35.37 41.51
N GLY A 33 -45.69 35.66 41.48
CA GLY A 33 -46.43 36.00 40.26
C GLY A 33 -46.84 34.82 39.37
N LYS A 34 -46.47 33.58 39.70
CA LYS A 34 -46.88 32.38 38.94
C LYS A 34 -48.05 31.65 39.59
N SER A 35 -48.96 31.12 38.78
CA SER A 35 -50.03 30.23 39.20
C SER A 35 -49.50 28.84 39.58
N LYS A 36 -50.25 28.12 40.42
CA LYS A 36 -49.93 26.72 40.79
C LYS A 36 -49.76 25.83 39.56
N SER A 37 -50.59 26.02 38.53
CA SER A 37 -50.53 25.27 37.27
C SER A 37 -49.25 25.52 36.49
N GLU A 38 -48.74 26.76 36.46
CA GLU A 38 -47.49 27.11 35.76
C GLU A 38 -46.28 26.48 36.44
N VAL A 39 -46.20 26.57 37.77
CA VAL A 39 -45.12 25.94 38.55
C VAL A 39 -45.08 24.43 38.35
N ILE A 40 -46.24 23.77 38.36
CA ILE A 40 -46.34 22.33 38.12
C ILE A 40 -45.93 21.97 36.69
N THR A 41 -46.32 22.79 35.71
CA THR A 41 -45.99 22.57 34.29
C THR A 41 -44.49 22.72 34.05
N GLU A 42 -43.85 23.74 34.61
CA GLU A 42 -42.41 23.95 34.53
C GLU A 42 -41.63 22.79 35.16
N ALA A 43 -42.05 22.31 36.33
CA ALA A 43 -41.43 21.17 37.00
C ALA A 43 -41.55 19.87 36.19
N ARG A 44 -42.73 19.60 35.61
CA ARG A 44 -42.92 18.43 34.73
C ARG A 44 -42.09 18.53 33.46
N ASN A 45 -42.04 19.71 32.85
CA ASN A 45 -41.25 19.96 31.65
C ASN A 45 -39.76 19.74 31.96
N GLY A 46 -39.25 20.26 33.08
CA GLY A 46 -37.87 20.03 33.52
C GLY A 46 -37.55 18.55 33.69
N LEU A 47 -38.42 17.78 34.37
CA LEU A 47 -38.23 16.35 34.57
C LEU A 47 -38.26 15.56 33.25
N ALA A 48 -39.18 15.88 32.34
CA ALA A 48 -39.26 15.27 31.02
C ALA A 48 -37.99 15.54 30.19
N THR A 49 -37.47 16.75 30.25
CA THR A 49 -36.24 17.15 29.55
C THR A 49 -35.02 16.37 30.07
N VAL A 50 -34.90 16.23 31.40
CA VAL A 50 -33.82 15.45 32.03
C VAL A 50 -33.90 13.97 31.65
N SER A 51 -35.10 13.37 31.66
CA SER A 51 -35.28 11.96 31.29
C SER A 51 -34.95 11.69 29.82
N GLN A 52 -35.35 12.58 28.91
CA GLN A 52 -34.99 12.49 27.50
C GLN A 52 -33.48 12.56 27.30
N ALA A 53 -32.80 13.50 27.95
CA ALA A 53 -31.34 13.64 27.88
C ALA A 53 -30.60 12.39 28.41
N GLN A 54 -31.04 11.81 29.53
CA GLN A 54 -30.48 10.58 30.08
C GLN A 54 -30.69 9.38 29.13
N ASN A 55 -31.87 9.26 28.54
CA ASN A 55 -32.17 8.18 27.61
C ASN A 55 -31.32 8.28 26.32
N MET A 56 -31.08 9.50 25.84
CA MET A 56 -30.17 9.75 24.71
C MET A 56 -28.71 9.45 25.06
N ALA A 57 -28.25 9.80 26.26
CA ALA A 57 -26.91 9.48 26.71
C ALA A 57 -26.69 7.96 26.84
N ASN A 58 -27.65 7.26 27.46
CA ASN A 58 -27.60 5.82 27.61
C ASN A 58 -27.64 5.08 26.26
N SER A 59 -28.44 5.57 25.30
CA SER A 59 -28.49 4.97 23.96
C SER A 59 -27.19 5.21 23.19
N ALA A 60 -26.58 6.40 23.31
CA ALA A 60 -25.28 6.67 22.72
C ALA A 60 -24.17 5.77 23.31
N GLU A 61 -24.14 5.59 24.62
CA GLU A 61 -23.18 4.71 25.30
C GLU A 61 -23.36 3.24 24.88
N ASN A 62 -24.60 2.76 24.85
CA ASN A 62 -24.90 1.39 24.43
C ASN A 62 -24.54 1.14 22.96
N ASN A 63 -24.77 2.12 22.09
CA ASN A 63 -24.37 2.04 20.69
C ASN A 63 -22.83 1.99 20.55
N ALA A 64 -22.09 2.83 21.28
CA ALA A 64 -20.64 2.80 21.27
C ALA A 64 -20.07 1.45 21.76
N LYS A 65 -20.66 0.87 22.80
CA LYS A 65 -20.30 -0.49 23.28
C LYS A 65 -20.61 -1.56 22.23
N ALA A 66 -21.75 -1.47 21.56
CA ALA A 66 -22.13 -2.40 20.49
C ALA A 66 -21.19 -2.28 19.28
N ASP A 67 -20.82 -1.06 18.90
CA ASP A 67 -19.86 -0.78 17.82
C ASP A 67 -18.47 -1.34 18.16
N ALA A 68 -18.01 -1.18 19.40
CA ALA A 68 -16.74 -1.74 19.86
C ALA A 68 -16.72 -3.28 19.91
N ALA A 69 -17.86 -3.92 20.19
CA ALA A 69 -18.02 -5.37 20.21
C ALA A 69 -18.26 -5.97 18.82
N SER A 70 -18.57 -5.15 17.81
CA SER A 70 -18.88 -5.60 16.46
C SER A 70 -17.64 -6.13 15.74
N LYS A 71 -17.80 -7.25 15.04
CA LYS A 71 -16.78 -7.77 14.11
C LYS A 71 -16.61 -6.86 12.88
N TYR A 72 -17.60 -6.03 12.60
CA TYR A 72 -17.66 -5.14 11.44
C TYR A 72 -17.57 -3.68 11.85
N LEU A 73 -17.04 -2.85 10.95
CA LEU A 73 -17.00 -1.41 11.15
C LEU A 73 -18.41 -0.82 11.22
N PRO A 74 -18.65 0.16 12.10
CA PRO A 74 -19.92 0.87 12.15
C PRO A 74 -20.17 1.67 10.85
N LYS A 75 -21.43 2.00 10.58
CA LYS A 75 -21.84 2.68 9.34
C LYS A 75 -21.11 4.02 9.20
N GLY A 76 -20.34 4.18 8.13
CA GLY A 76 -19.58 5.39 7.84
C GLY A 76 -18.15 5.41 8.40
N ALA A 77 -17.75 4.39 9.17
CA ALA A 77 -16.36 4.22 9.57
C ALA A 77 -15.53 3.59 8.45
N THR A 78 -14.27 4.00 8.34
CA THR A 78 -13.28 3.44 7.42
C THR A 78 -12.36 2.48 8.15
N ALA A 79 -11.94 1.40 7.47
CA ALA A 79 -10.96 0.50 8.04
C ALA A 79 -9.61 1.20 8.12
N VAL A 80 -8.92 1.07 9.26
CA VAL A 80 -7.52 1.45 9.35
C VAL A 80 -6.72 0.57 8.40
N ASN A 81 -5.80 1.16 7.63
CA ASN A 81 -4.99 0.45 6.62
C ASN A 81 -5.84 -0.34 5.61
N SER A 82 -7.00 0.19 5.21
CA SER A 82 -7.86 -0.43 4.18
C SER A 82 -7.16 -0.65 2.83
N ASP A 83 -6.07 0.08 2.59
CA ASP A 83 -5.20 0.02 1.43
C ASP A 83 -4.05 -0.99 1.57
N LYS A 84 -3.86 -1.60 2.75
CA LYS A 84 -2.73 -2.50 3.04
C LYS A 84 -3.19 -3.91 3.33
N LEU A 85 -2.31 -4.86 3.05
CA LEU A 85 -2.46 -6.24 3.49
C LEU A 85 -1.34 -6.53 4.50
N GLY A 86 -1.67 -7.04 5.69
CA GLY A 86 -0.66 -7.32 6.72
C GLY A 86 0.24 -6.12 7.09
N ASN A 87 -0.30 -4.90 7.08
CA ASN A 87 0.42 -3.62 7.24
C ASN A 87 1.43 -3.26 6.14
N VAL A 88 1.42 -3.98 5.01
CA VAL A 88 2.27 -3.70 3.85
C VAL A 88 1.42 -3.03 2.77
N ALA A 89 1.89 -1.87 2.29
CA ALA A 89 1.25 -1.15 1.18
C ALA A 89 1.41 -1.93 -0.13
N PRO A 90 0.57 -1.68 -1.16
CA PRO A 90 0.66 -2.37 -2.45
C PRO A 90 2.05 -2.31 -3.10
N SER A 91 2.79 -1.23 -2.87
CA SER A 91 4.18 -1.04 -3.32
C SER A 91 5.17 -2.04 -2.71
N GLY A 92 4.84 -2.70 -1.59
CA GLY A 92 5.69 -3.72 -0.98
C GLY A 92 5.59 -5.10 -1.64
N TYR A 93 4.71 -5.29 -2.62
CA TYR A 93 4.46 -6.57 -3.27
C TYR A 93 4.99 -6.64 -4.70
N HIS A 94 5.16 -7.87 -5.20
CA HIS A 94 5.46 -8.10 -6.62
C HIS A 94 4.22 -7.81 -7.46
N ARG A 95 4.37 -6.96 -8.47
CA ARG A 95 3.32 -6.67 -9.46
C ARG A 95 3.65 -7.29 -10.82
N ALA A 96 2.72 -8.05 -11.38
CA ALA A 96 2.82 -8.57 -12.74
C ALA A 96 1.84 -7.85 -13.67
N THR A 97 2.28 -7.54 -14.88
CA THR A 97 1.47 -6.94 -15.95
C THR A 97 1.59 -7.76 -17.24
N ARG A 98 0.57 -7.73 -18.09
CA ARG A 98 0.51 -8.55 -19.31
C ARG A 98 0.68 -7.73 -20.58
N ASP A 99 1.29 -8.37 -21.59
CA ASP A 99 1.27 -7.96 -23.00
C ASP A 99 1.80 -6.54 -23.25
N LEU A 100 2.99 -6.26 -22.69
CA LEU A 100 3.62 -4.95 -22.72
C LEU A 100 4.99 -5.01 -23.40
N LEU A 101 5.03 -4.58 -24.66
CA LEU A 101 6.06 -3.70 -25.24
C LEU A 101 5.57 -3.28 -26.65
N SER A 102 5.50 -1.97 -26.88
CA SER A 102 5.39 -1.31 -28.19
C SER A 102 6.24 -0.04 -28.13
N GLY A 103 7.06 0.21 -29.17
CA GLY A 103 7.87 1.44 -29.25
C GLY A 103 9.37 1.28 -29.47
N GLY A 104 9.86 0.11 -29.90
CA GLY A 104 11.23 -0.01 -30.44
C GLY A 104 12.34 0.32 -29.44
N VAL A 105 12.31 -0.24 -28.23
CA VAL A 105 13.42 -0.16 -27.27
C VAL A 105 14.70 -0.70 -27.91
N THR A 106 15.72 0.15 -28.02
CA THR A 106 16.96 -0.16 -28.76
C THR A 106 18.24 0.10 -27.96
N THR A 107 18.13 0.63 -26.74
CA THR A 107 19.26 0.91 -25.85
C THR A 107 18.89 0.59 -24.40
N THR A 108 19.88 0.55 -23.51
CA THR A 108 19.62 0.38 -22.08
C THR A 108 18.82 1.56 -21.53
N GLU A 109 19.16 2.79 -21.93
CA GLU A 109 18.47 4.01 -21.49
C GLU A 109 16.99 4.04 -21.90
N THR A 110 16.68 3.67 -23.14
CA THR A 110 15.29 3.62 -23.63
C THR A 110 14.49 2.52 -22.95
N LEU A 111 15.11 1.38 -22.59
CA LEU A 111 14.49 0.36 -21.75
C LEU A 111 14.14 0.93 -20.37
N MET A 112 15.09 1.56 -19.70
CA MET A 112 14.90 2.10 -18.34
C MET A 112 13.80 3.16 -18.30
N SER A 113 13.78 4.05 -19.30
CA SER A 113 12.73 5.07 -19.46
C SER A 113 11.36 4.43 -19.67
N TRP A 114 11.28 3.38 -20.52
CA TRP A 114 10.05 2.64 -20.72
C TRP A 114 9.58 1.97 -19.42
N LEU A 115 10.46 1.27 -18.70
CA LEU A 115 10.14 0.64 -17.42
C LEU A 115 9.61 1.66 -16.39
N GLN A 116 10.22 2.84 -16.33
CA GLN A 116 9.76 3.92 -15.48
C GLN A 116 8.35 4.37 -15.86
N SER A 117 8.04 4.49 -17.15
CA SER A 117 6.69 4.85 -17.62
C SER A 117 5.62 3.81 -17.26
N GLN A 118 6.01 2.55 -17.05
CA GLN A 118 5.10 1.48 -16.61
C GLN A 118 4.92 1.41 -15.08
N GLY A 119 5.63 2.25 -14.33
CA GLY A 119 5.68 2.20 -12.87
C GLY A 119 6.43 0.98 -12.34
N ALA A 120 7.36 0.41 -13.11
CA ALA A 120 8.08 -0.81 -12.72
C ALA A 120 8.93 -0.63 -11.44
N PHE A 121 9.35 0.60 -11.16
CA PHE A 121 10.19 0.96 -10.00
C PHE A 121 9.40 1.41 -8.77
N ASP A 122 8.06 1.44 -8.85
CA ASP A 122 7.19 1.86 -7.73
C ASP A 122 6.86 0.70 -6.78
N PHE A 123 7.28 -0.52 -7.12
CA PHE A 123 7.01 -1.75 -6.41
C PHE A 123 8.30 -2.45 -5.99
N ALA A 124 8.24 -3.27 -4.94
CA ALA A 124 9.38 -4.06 -4.46
C ALA A 124 9.91 -5.00 -5.57
N ALA A 125 9.00 -5.52 -6.38
CA ALA A 125 9.31 -6.23 -7.61
C ALA A 125 8.22 -5.94 -8.65
N TRP A 126 8.58 -5.99 -9.93
CA TRP A 126 7.65 -5.85 -11.04
C TRP A 126 8.00 -6.82 -12.15
N SER A 127 7.03 -7.32 -12.90
CA SER A 127 7.30 -8.10 -14.11
C SER A 127 6.31 -7.86 -15.23
N CYS A 128 6.78 -8.08 -16.45
CA CYS A 128 5.93 -8.14 -17.64
C CYS A 128 6.43 -9.15 -18.65
N ARG A 129 5.52 -9.54 -19.55
CA ARG A 129 5.87 -10.23 -20.79
C ARG A 129 5.76 -9.26 -21.96
N CYS A 130 6.83 -9.18 -22.75
CA CYS A 130 6.87 -8.43 -23.99
C CYS A 130 5.95 -9.08 -25.04
N SER A 131 5.38 -8.27 -25.93
CA SER A 131 4.56 -8.77 -27.02
C SER A 131 5.38 -9.67 -27.97
N TRP A 132 4.71 -10.55 -28.72
CA TRP A 132 5.41 -11.46 -29.66
C TRP A 132 5.87 -10.76 -30.95
N SER A 133 5.48 -9.51 -31.17
CA SER A 133 5.71 -8.82 -32.45
C SER A 133 7.18 -8.48 -32.66
N TYR A 134 7.85 -9.16 -33.59
CA TYR A 134 9.25 -8.85 -33.94
C TYR A 134 9.43 -7.43 -34.50
N ALA A 135 8.40 -6.85 -35.11
CA ALA A 135 8.48 -5.51 -35.69
C ALA A 135 8.26 -4.42 -34.63
N ASP A 136 7.43 -4.68 -33.62
CA ASP A 136 7.07 -3.66 -32.61
C ASP A 136 8.05 -3.65 -31.41
N ASN A 137 8.75 -4.76 -31.20
CA ASN A 137 9.78 -4.89 -30.18
C ASN A 137 11.16 -4.63 -30.80
N GLY A 138 12.00 -3.88 -30.09
CA GLY A 138 13.39 -3.71 -30.47
C GLY A 138 14.33 -4.73 -29.80
N ASN A 139 15.62 -4.55 -30.05
CA ASN A 139 16.70 -5.32 -29.44
C ASN A 139 17.67 -4.35 -28.78
N ILE A 140 18.23 -4.72 -27.63
CA ILE A 140 19.37 -3.99 -27.05
C ILE A 140 20.64 -4.60 -27.65
N PRO A 141 21.43 -3.86 -28.45
CA PRO A 141 22.54 -4.41 -29.21
C PRO A 141 23.73 -4.78 -28.30
N ASP A 142 24.58 -5.69 -28.78
CA ASP A 142 25.82 -6.07 -28.09
C ASP A 142 26.77 -4.89 -27.81
N SER A 143 26.72 -3.83 -28.63
CA SER A 143 27.47 -2.59 -28.38
C SER A 143 27.06 -1.87 -27.09
N GLU A 144 25.86 -2.13 -26.58
CA GLU A 144 25.35 -1.59 -25.30
C GLU A 144 25.57 -2.58 -24.15
N THR A 145 25.36 -3.88 -24.41
CA THR A 145 25.36 -4.89 -23.33
C THR A 145 26.73 -5.50 -23.07
N THR A 146 27.61 -5.51 -24.07
CA THR A 146 28.94 -6.17 -24.08
C THR A 146 28.89 -7.67 -23.76
N CYS A 147 27.70 -8.26 -23.75
CA CYS A 147 27.47 -9.67 -23.40
C CYS A 147 26.45 -10.35 -24.34
N GLY A 148 26.14 -9.73 -25.48
CA GLY A 148 25.28 -10.21 -26.55
C GLY A 148 24.03 -9.36 -26.74
N THR A 149 23.53 -9.30 -27.98
CA THR A 149 22.27 -8.64 -28.31
C THR A 149 21.08 -9.31 -27.62
N ILE A 150 20.26 -8.52 -26.92
CA ILE A 150 19.06 -8.95 -26.20
C ILE A 150 17.83 -8.73 -27.09
N PRO A 151 17.17 -9.80 -27.59
CA PRO A 151 15.90 -9.67 -28.27
C PRO A 151 14.74 -9.52 -27.28
N LEU A 152 13.91 -8.49 -27.43
CA LEU A 152 12.79 -8.25 -26.51
C LEU A 152 11.48 -8.90 -26.95
N ALA A 153 11.31 -9.23 -28.23
CA ALA A 153 10.11 -9.92 -28.70
C ALA A 153 9.87 -11.23 -27.93
N GLY A 154 8.73 -11.32 -27.24
CA GLY A 154 8.36 -12.47 -26.41
C GLY A 154 9.23 -12.69 -25.16
N ALA A 155 10.12 -11.75 -24.81
CA ALA A 155 10.92 -11.82 -23.59
C ALA A 155 10.06 -11.57 -22.35
N VAL A 156 10.53 -12.06 -21.20
CA VAL A 156 10.01 -11.69 -19.88
C VAL A 156 11.00 -10.75 -19.23
N ILE A 157 10.50 -9.67 -18.65
CA ILE A 157 11.30 -8.68 -17.91
C ILE A 157 10.83 -8.72 -16.46
N ASP A 158 11.77 -8.95 -15.55
CA ASP A 158 11.59 -8.80 -14.10
C ASP A 158 12.44 -7.62 -13.62
N VAL A 159 11.88 -6.78 -12.76
CA VAL A 159 12.53 -5.60 -12.18
C VAL A 159 12.44 -5.68 -10.67
N TYR A 160 13.55 -5.40 -10.00
CA TYR A 160 13.65 -5.39 -8.55
C TYR A 160 14.29 -4.08 -8.10
N GLY A 161 13.74 -3.47 -7.04
CA GLY A 161 14.25 -2.22 -6.50
C GLY A 161 13.76 -0.97 -7.23
N ALA A 162 14.40 0.17 -6.93
CA ALA A 162 13.98 1.49 -7.40
C ALA A 162 14.94 2.01 -8.47
N LEU A 163 14.50 2.99 -9.27
CA LEU A 163 15.35 3.61 -10.30
C LEU A 163 16.68 4.12 -9.70
N GLY A 164 17.79 3.82 -10.38
CA GLY A 164 19.16 4.11 -9.91
C GLY A 164 19.71 3.15 -8.85
N ARG A 165 18.89 2.19 -8.36
CA ARG A 165 19.23 1.14 -7.38
C ARG A 165 18.37 -0.09 -7.66
N CYS A 166 18.52 -0.66 -8.85
CA CYS A 166 17.66 -1.72 -9.35
C CYS A 166 18.44 -2.87 -9.99
N THR A 167 17.74 -3.98 -10.13
CA THR A 167 18.17 -5.11 -10.96
C THR A 167 17.07 -5.41 -11.97
N VAL A 168 17.43 -5.46 -13.25
CA VAL A 168 16.53 -5.86 -14.34
C VAL A 168 16.99 -7.20 -14.88
N VAL A 169 16.12 -8.19 -14.89
CA VAL A 169 16.39 -9.51 -15.43
C VAL A 169 15.54 -9.70 -16.68
N ILE A 170 16.17 -10.07 -17.79
CA ILE A 170 15.50 -10.35 -19.05
C ILE A 170 15.70 -11.81 -19.42
N THR A 171 14.61 -12.56 -19.50
CA THR A 171 14.59 -13.92 -20.06
C THR A 171 14.06 -13.86 -21.49
N THR A 172 14.95 -14.12 -22.44
CA THR A 172 14.66 -14.05 -23.88
C THR A 172 13.84 -15.25 -24.37
N ALA A 173 13.08 -15.05 -25.45
CA ALA A 173 12.31 -16.11 -26.10
C ALA A 173 13.20 -17.19 -26.77
N THR A 174 12.56 -18.27 -27.21
CA THR A 174 13.22 -19.37 -27.94
C THR A 174 13.52 -19.03 -29.40
N THR A 175 12.93 -17.96 -29.93
CA THR A 175 13.09 -17.52 -31.32
C THR A 175 13.29 -16.01 -31.41
N SER A 176 13.92 -15.56 -32.48
CA SER A 176 14.14 -14.15 -32.82
C SER A 176 14.33 -14.02 -34.32
N SER A 177 13.86 -12.91 -34.91
CA SER A 177 14.14 -12.52 -36.29
C SER A 177 15.58 -12.05 -36.49
N ASP A 178 16.27 -11.67 -35.42
CA ASP A 178 17.69 -11.32 -35.43
C ASP A 178 18.54 -12.59 -35.30
N ALA A 179 19.39 -12.82 -36.30
CA ALA A 179 20.29 -13.96 -36.37
C ALA A 179 21.36 -13.92 -35.27
N ASN A 180 21.79 -12.72 -34.86
CA ASN A 180 22.88 -12.51 -33.90
C ASN A 180 22.38 -12.38 -32.45
N ALA A 181 21.08 -12.21 -32.26
CA ALA A 181 20.46 -12.12 -30.95
C ALA A 181 20.58 -13.41 -30.13
N LYS A 182 20.85 -13.25 -28.83
CA LYS A 182 20.97 -14.36 -27.88
C LYS A 182 19.59 -14.83 -27.43
N LYS A 183 19.07 -15.84 -28.13
CA LYS A 183 17.84 -16.56 -27.80
C LYS A 183 18.08 -17.50 -26.60
N GLN A 184 17.03 -17.94 -25.91
CA GLN A 184 17.12 -18.88 -24.77
C GLN A 184 18.17 -18.49 -23.71
N SER A 185 18.34 -17.19 -23.52
CA SER A 185 19.33 -16.58 -22.64
C SER A 185 18.65 -15.76 -21.55
N ARG A 186 19.38 -15.60 -20.43
CA ARG A 186 19.05 -14.69 -19.35
C ARG A 186 20.11 -13.61 -19.25
N PHE A 187 19.65 -12.37 -19.16
CA PHE A 187 20.47 -11.19 -18.97
C PHE A 187 20.09 -10.51 -17.66
N THR A 188 21.07 -9.98 -16.94
CA THR A 188 20.87 -9.24 -15.70
C THR A 188 21.60 -7.91 -15.82
N TYR A 189 20.84 -6.82 -15.76
CA TYR A 189 21.35 -5.47 -15.59
C TYR A 189 21.32 -5.13 -14.11
N VAL A 190 22.44 -4.65 -13.58
CA VAL A 190 22.52 -4.13 -12.21
C VAL A 190 22.88 -2.65 -12.29
N ASP A 191 22.11 -1.84 -11.58
CA ASP A 191 22.35 -0.41 -11.43
C ASP A 191 22.27 -0.04 -9.95
N ASN A 192 23.35 0.53 -9.43
CA ASN A 192 23.44 1.08 -8.07
C ASN A 192 23.82 2.57 -8.08
N GLY A 193 23.64 3.23 -9.23
CA GLY A 193 24.02 4.61 -9.53
C GLY A 193 25.26 4.67 -10.42
N ASP A 194 25.41 5.75 -11.18
CA ASP A 194 26.45 5.93 -12.19
C ASP A 194 27.88 5.67 -11.66
N ALA A 195 28.14 5.98 -10.39
CA ALA A 195 29.43 5.77 -9.74
C ALA A 195 29.76 4.30 -9.43
N TYR A 196 28.81 3.38 -9.61
CA TYR A 196 28.93 1.96 -9.27
C TYR A 196 28.96 1.04 -10.50
N SER A 197 29.34 1.59 -11.66
CA SER A 197 29.55 0.84 -12.90
C SER A 197 28.35 -0.04 -13.28
N PRO A 198 27.17 0.58 -13.53
CA PRO A 198 26.00 -0.18 -13.97
C PRO A 198 26.30 -0.94 -15.26
N GLY A 199 25.74 -2.14 -15.41
CA GLY A 199 26.08 -2.99 -16.56
C GLY A 199 25.31 -4.30 -16.66
N TRP A 200 25.40 -4.90 -17.84
CA TRP A 200 24.76 -6.17 -18.17
C TRP A 200 25.68 -7.36 -17.97
N VAL A 201 25.11 -8.47 -17.51
CA VAL A 201 25.73 -9.79 -17.48
C VAL A 201 24.80 -10.79 -18.15
N ARG A 202 25.35 -11.75 -18.89
CA ARG A 202 24.59 -12.87 -19.48
C ARG A 202 25.00 -14.19 -18.85
N ASP A 203 24.01 -14.99 -18.46
CA ASP A 203 24.24 -16.36 -18.00
C ASP A 203 24.61 -17.28 -19.18
N PHE A 204 25.56 -18.19 -18.96
CA PHE A 204 25.83 -19.28 -19.89
C PHE A 204 24.95 -20.51 -19.58
N ASN A 205 24.53 -21.22 -20.62
CA ASN A 205 23.73 -22.44 -20.49
C ASN A 205 24.02 -23.42 -21.64
N THR A 206 23.36 -24.58 -21.67
CA THR A 206 23.62 -25.61 -22.68
C THR A 206 23.30 -25.18 -24.12
N ALA A 207 22.35 -24.26 -24.31
CA ALA A 207 22.04 -23.68 -25.63
C ALA A 207 22.99 -22.53 -25.99
N ASN A 208 23.54 -21.84 -24.98
CA ASN A 208 24.45 -20.72 -25.13
C ASN A 208 25.68 -20.90 -24.22
N PRO A 209 26.57 -21.85 -24.53
CA PRO A 209 27.77 -22.08 -23.74
C PRO A 209 28.74 -20.89 -23.88
N PRO A 210 29.72 -20.75 -22.97
CA PRO A 210 30.78 -19.78 -23.16
C PRO A 210 31.55 -20.08 -24.45
N SER A 211 31.83 -19.03 -25.23
CA SER A 211 32.73 -19.11 -26.37
C SER A 211 34.19 -19.13 -25.91
N THR A 212 35.11 -19.49 -26.80
CA THR A 212 36.54 -19.46 -26.50
C THR A 212 36.99 -18.06 -26.09
N SER A 213 36.50 -17.00 -26.74
CA SER A 213 36.79 -15.61 -26.36
C SER A 213 36.29 -15.25 -24.97
N ASP A 214 35.17 -15.81 -24.52
CA ASP A 214 34.63 -15.55 -23.18
C ASP A 214 35.54 -16.11 -22.07
N VAL A 215 36.37 -17.10 -22.38
CA VAL A 215 37.23 -17.80 -21.40
C VAL A 215 38.72 -17.54 -21.57
N THR A 216 39.20 -17.16 -22.76
CA THR A 216 40.64 -16.96 -23.04
C THR A 216 41.14 -15.54 -22.78
N GLY A 217 40.26 -14.55 -22.55
CA GLY A 217 40.67 -13.22 -22.10
C GLY A 217 41.32 -13.18 -20.70
N ARG A 218 41.34 -14.31 -19.98
CA ARG A 218 41.83 -14.45 -18.60
C ARG A 218 43.05 -15.37 -18.47
N ILE A 219 43.85 -15.52 -19.52
CA ILE A 219 45.12 -16.26 -19.42
C ILE A 219 46.23 -15.29 -18.99
N ASP A 220 46.34 -15.04 -17.68
CA ASP A 220 47.55 -14.45 -17.09
C ASP A 220 48.57 -15.57 -16.85
N PHE A 221 49.56 -15.69 -17.71
CA PHE A 221 50.72 -16.58 -17.53
C PHE A 221 51.74 -16.04 -16.50
N GLY A 222 51.35 -15.09 -15.64
CA GLY A 222 52.24 -14.31 -14.78
C GLY A 222 52.57 -14.85 -13.39
N ARG A 223 52.33 -16.13 -13.07
CA ARG A 223 52.90 -16.78 -11.87
C ARG A 223 53.20 -18.26 -12.10
N ILE A 224 54.46 -18.53 -12.47
CA ILE A 224 55.21 -19.74 -12.10
C ILE A 224 56.47 -19.25 -11.41
#